data_AF-A0A8S9FY12-F1
#
_entry.id   AF-A0A8S9FY12-F1
#
_cell.length_a   1.000
_cell.length_b   1.000
_cell.length_c   1.000
_cell.angle_alpha   90.00
_cell.angle_beta   90.00
_cell.angle_gamma   90.00
#
_symmetry.space_group_name_H-M   'P 1'
#
loop_
_entity.id
_entity.type
_entity.pdbx_description
1 polymer ?
#
loop_
_entity_poly.entity_id
_entity_poly.type
_entity_poly.pdbx_seq_one_letter_code
_entity_poly.pdbx_strand_id
1 'polypeptide(L)'
;MQVEIALQRDRQNMGRRYVEVFRCYKQDYYNAVAAEEEGAYEVHVSPPPAGPSRAKSFSEKEKLEYTEVLKMRGLPYSANKHQIIEFFSGYKVVEGRVHVVCRPDGKATGEAFVEFETAEEARRAMAKDKMSIGPRYVELFPTTREEARRTESRSRQ
;
A
#
# COMPACT_ATOMS: atom_id res chain seq x y z
N MET A 1 20.05 30.62 -0.88
CA MET A 1 19.50 30.72 -2.25
C MET A 1 19.07 29.37 -2.83
N GLN A 2 19.90 28.30 -2.79
CA GLN A 2 19.52 27.00 -3.40
C GLN A 2 18.47 26.19 -2.60
N VAL A 3 18.48 26.26 -1.27
CA VAL A 3 17.55 25.49 -0.40
C VAL A 3 16.09 25.89 -0.62
N GLU A 4 15.80 27.19 -0.74
CA GLU A 4 14.43 27.65 -0.97
C GLU A 4 13.90 27.27 -2.35
N ILE A 5 14.77 27.29 -3.37
CA ILE A 5 14.43 26.84 -4.73
C ILE A 5 14.13 25.34 -4.74
N ALA A 6 14.86 24.54 -3.95
CA ALA A 6 14.61 23.10 -3.83
C ALA A 6 13.28 22.82 -3.11
N LEU A 7 12.97 23.55 -2.03
CA LEU A 7 11.71 23.40 -1.30
C LEU A 7 10.49 23.82 -2.14
N GLN A 8 10.64 24.80 -3.03
CA GLN A 8 9.59 25.18 -4.00
C GLN A 8 9.32 24.09 -5.05
N ARG A 9 10.20 23.10 -5.17
CA ARG A 9 10.04 21.94 -6.06
C ARG A 9 9.39 20.75 -5.36
N ASP A 10 8.99 20.90 -4.10
CA ASP A 10 8.20 19.89 -3.39
C ASP A 10 6.93 19.55 -4.18
N ARG A 11 6.67 18.24 -4.30
CA ARG A 11 5.59 17.61 -5.07
C ARG A 11 5.61 17.84 -6.58
N GLN A 12 6.71 18.32 -7.14
CA GLN A 12 6.85 18.36 -8.60
C GLN A 12 7.15 16.98 -9.16
N ASN A 13 6.66 16.70 -10.37
CA ASN A 13 6.89 15.43 -11.03
C ASN A 13 8.31 15.35 -11.60
N MET A 14 9.08 14.37 -11.15
CA MET A 14 10.32 13.91 -11.78
C MET A 14 10.01 12.62 -12.55
N GLY A 15 9.75 12.77 -13.86
CA GLY A 15 9.21 11.69 -14.68
C GLY A 15 7.75 11.38 -14.31
N ARG A 16 7.45 10.11 -14.02
CA ARG A 16 6.08 9.65 -13.68
C ARG A 16 5.74 9.72 -12.18
N ARG A 17 6.60 10.30 -11.34
CA ARG A 17 6.43 10.35 -9.89
C ARG A 17 6.72 11.75 -9.37
N TYR A 18 5.99 12.18 -8.35
CA TYR A 18 6.31 13.41 -7.64
C TYR A 18 7.47 13.17 -6.69
N VAL A 19 8.32 14.19 -6.52
CA VAL A 19 9.37 14.22 -5.51
C VAL A 19 8.87 15.00 -4.31
N GLU A 20 9.18 14.54 -3.11
CA GLU A 20 8.93 15.32 -1.89
C GLU A 20 10.26 15.90 -1.39
N VAL A 21 10.25 17.19 -1.12
CA VAL A 21 11.46 17.92 -0.71
C VAL A 21 11.18 18.59 0.63
N PHE A 22 11.92 18.16 1.64
CA PHE A 22 11.81 18.68 3.00
C PHE A 22 13.14 19.26 3.46
N ARG A 23 13.08 20.15 4.45
CA ARG A 23 14.29 20.56 5.18
C ARG A 23 14.77 19.36 6.00
N CYS A 24 15.99 18.89 5.74
CA CYS A 24 16.67 17.96 6.63
C CYS A 24 17.59 18.75 7.57
N TYR A 25 17.75 18.27 8.80
CA TYR A 25 18.78 18.83 9.69
C TYR A 25 20.15 18.29 9.27
N LYS A 26 21.19 19.12 9.48
CA LYS A 26 22.58 18.78 9.18
C LYS A 26 23.00 17.44 9.83
N GLN A 27 22.43 17.15 11.00
CA GLN A 27 22.67 15.90 11.73
C GLN A 27 22.15 14.66 10.99
N ASP A 28 20.99 14.75 10.35
CA ASP A 28 20.40 13.63 9.59
C ASP A 28 21.22 13.32 8.33
N TYR A 29 21.77 14.36 7.69
CA TYR A 29 22.70 14.21 6.58
C TYR A 29 23.98 13.49 6.99
N TYR A 30 24.61 13.91 8.10
CA TYR A 30 25.82 13.24 8.59
C TYR A 30 25.56 11.80 9.00
N ASN A 31 24.41 11.49 9.61
CA ASN A 31 24.04 10.13 9.96
C ASN A 31 23.82 9.25 8.72
N ALA A 32 23.28 9.79 7.63
CA ALA A 32 23.07 9.06 6.38
C ALA A 32 24.39 8.83 5.61
N VAL A 33 25.31 9.80 5.62
CA VAL A 33 26.62 9.71 4.93
C VAL A 33 27.62 8.86 5.72
N ALA A 34 27.63 8.96 7.06
CA ALA A 34 28.48 8.11 7.90
C ALA A 34 28.12 6.62 7.78
N ALA A 35 26.91 6.29 7.31
CA ALA A 35 26.50 4.92 7.03
C ALA A 35 27.05 4.34 5.71
N GLU A 36 27.75 5.13 4.88
CA GLU A 36 28.31 4.68 3.60
C GLU A 36 29.79 4.21 3.66
N GLU A 37 30.52 4.44 4.76
CA GLU A 37 31.99 4.21 4.80
C GLU A 37 32.43 2.80 5.31
N GLU A 38 31.51 1.95 5.78
CA GLU A 38 31.83 0.58 6.23
C GLU A 38 31.24 -0.45 5.25
N GLY A 39 32.00 -0.70 4.17
CA GLY A 39 31.70 -1.74 3.20
C GLY A 39 31.88 -3.15 3.76
N ALA A 40 30.83 -3.72 4.35
CA ALA A 40 30.57 -5.16 4.41
C ALA A 40 29.07 -5.41 4.69
N TYR A 41 28.48 -6.27 3.88
CA TYR A 41 27.06 -6.59 3.76
C TYR A 41 26.49 -7.33 4.98
N GLU A 42 26.38 -6.72 6.16
CA GLU A 42 25.55 -7.29 7.23
C GLU A 42 24.45 -6.33 7.66
N VAL A 43 23.22 -6.70 7.30
CA VAL A 43 21.99 -5.92 7.43
C VAL A 43 21.56 -5.90 8.90
N HIS A 44 22.13 -5.01 9.71
CA HIS A 44 21.59 -4.66 11.03
C HIS A 44 20.92 -3.28 10.97
N VAL A 45 19.66 -3.28 10.54
CA VAL A 45 18.82 -2.09 10.35
C VAL A 45 18.33 -1.58 11.71
N SER A 46 18.86 -0.43 12.15
CA SER A 46 18.13 0.41 13.12
C SER A 46 17.11 1.28 12.36
N PRO A 47 15.86 1.43 12.85
CA PRO A 47 14.77 1.96 12.03
C PRO A 47 14.90 3.47 11.76
N PRO A 48 14.45 3.95 10.58
CA PRO A 48 14.46 5.37 10.24
C PRO A 48 13.48 6.17 11.12
N PRO A 49 13.74 7.48 11.37
CA PRO A 49 12.80 8.33 12.09
C PRO A 49 11.52 8.51 11.29
N ALA A 50 10.38 8.41 11.99
CA ALA A 50 9.06 8.44 11.40
C ALA A 50 8.75 9.82 10.76
N GLY A 51 8.68 9.86 9.43
CA GLY A 51 7.97 10.92 8.70
C GLY A 51 6.49 10.99 9.11
N PRO A 52 5.70 11.96 8.61
CA PRO A 52 4.32 12.11 9.05
C PRO A 52 3.53 10.82 8.77
N SER A 53 3.15 10.18 9.89
CA SER A 53 1.96 9.32 10.05
C SER A 53 2.02 7.84 9.63
N ARG A 54 3.16 7.13 9.76
CA ARG A 54 3.11 5.64 9.81
C ARG A 54 2.28 5.16 11.01
N ALA A 55 2.40 5.85 12.15
CA ALA A 55 1.63 5.56 13.37
C ALA A 55 0.16 6.01 13.29
N LYS A 56 -0.15 7.18 12.70
CA LYS A 56 -1.56 7.67 12.65
C LYS A 56 -2.45 6.83 11.71
N SER A 57 -1.94 6.47 10.54
CA SER A 57 -2.71 5.66 9.56
C SER A 57 -3.07 4.27 10.10
N PHE A 58 -2.14 3.65 10.85
CA PHE A 58 -2.35 2.33 11.46
C PHE A 58 -3.33 2.43 12.65
N SER A 59 -3.22 3.49 13.47
CA SER A 59 -4.09 3.71 14.64
C SER A 59 -5.52 4.12 14.28
N GLU A 60 -5.77 4.77 13.13
CA GLU A 60 -7.13 5.00 12.62
C GLU A 60 -7.77 3.71 12.10
N LYS A 61 -7.01 2.87 11.39
CA LYS A 61 -7.49 1.59 10.86
C LYS A 61 -7.74 0.54 11.94
N GLU A 62 -7.15 0.67 13.13
CA GLU A 62 -7.38 -0.24 14.26
C GLU A 62 -8.75 -0.04 14.92
N LYS A 63 -9.32 1.17 14.80
CA LYS A 63 -10.69 1.50 15.26
C LYS A 63 -11.79 1.10 14.26
N LEU A 64 -11.43 0.68 13.05
CA LEU A 64 -12.41 0.24 12.06
C LEU A 64 -12.96 -1.14 12.44
N GLU A 65 -14.24 -1.34 12.16
CA GLU A 65 -14.86 -2.66 12.29
C GLU A 65 -14.30 -3.57 11.19
N TYR A 66 -13.68 -4.68 11.61
CA TYR A 66 -13.12 -5.67 10.70
C TYR A 66 -14.18 -6.71 10.35
N THR A 67 -14.41 -6.91 9.06
CA THR A 67 -15.13 -8.09 8.56
C THR A 67 -14.17 -9.04 7.87
N GLU A 68 -14.69 -10.11 7.27
CA GLU A 68 -13.93 -11.08 6.46
C GLU A 68 -13.43 -10.50 5.12
N VAL A 69 -13.80 -9.26 4.76
CA VAL A 69 -13.50 -8.68 3.44
C VAL A 69 -12.56 -7.47 3.53
N LEU A 70 -11.53 -7.48 2.68
CA LEU A 70 -10.66 -6.32 2.43
C LEU A 70 -10.86 -5.78 1.03
N LYS A 71 -10.94 -4.45 0.92
CA LYS A 71 -10.81 -3.71 -0.32
C LYS A 71 -9.34 -3.38 -0.56
N MET A 72 -8.85 -3.68 -1.75
CA MET A 72 -7.53 -3.32 -2.25
C MET A 72 -7.65 -2.12 -3.20
N ARG A 73 -6.69 -1.19 -3.13
CA ARG A 73 -6.55 -0.08 -4.06
C ARG A 73 -5.10 0.06 -4.52
N GLY A 74 -4.91 0.53 -5.75
CA GLY A 74 -3.58 0.83 -6.30
C GLY A 74 -2.97 -0.32 -7.09
N LEU A 75 -3.74 -1.38 -7.37
CA LEU A 75 -3.28 -2.52 -8.15
C LEU A 75 -2.81 -2.08 -9.54
N PRO A 76 -1.74 -2.70 -10.09
CA PRO A 76 -1.43 -2.59 -11.51
C PRO A 76 -2.66 -2.96 -12.36
N TYR A 77 -2.90 -2.29 -13.49
CA TYR A 77 -4.03 -2.66 -14.36
C TYR A 77 -3.89 -4.05 -14.99
N SER A 78 -2.67 -4.58 -15.04
CA SER A 78 -2.37 -5.95 -15.45
C SER A 78 -2.49 -6.96 -14.30
N ALA A 79 -2.81 -6.52 -13.08
CA ALA A 79 -2.90 -7.39 -11.93
C ALA A 79 -4.03 -8.40 -12.12
N ASN A 80 -3.70 -9.67 -11.95
CA ASN A 80 -4.67 -10.75 -12.06
C ASN A 80 -4.98 -11.34 -10.68
N LYS A 81 -6.03 -12.17 -10.65
CA LYS A 81 -6.48 -12.86 -9.44
C LYS A 81 -5.37 -13.69 -8.77
N HIS A 82 -4.53 -14.35 -9.57
CA HIS A 82 -3.43 -15.17 -9.06
C HIS A 82 -2.41 -14.33 -8.29
N GLN A 83 -2.02 -13.16 -8.81
CA GLN A 83 -1.10 -12.25 -8.13
C GLN A 83 -1.67 -11.70 -6.82
N ILE A 84 -2.99 -11.51 -6.74
CA ILE A 84 -3.66 -11.10 -5.50
C ILE A 84 -3.62 -12.22 -4.46
N ILE A 85 -3.89 -13.47 -4.87
CA ILE A 85 -3.79 -14.65 -3.99
C ILE A 85 -2.35 -14.82 -3.48
N GLU A 86 -1.37 -14.69 -4.37
CA GLU A 86 0.06 -14.76 -4.04
C GLU A 86 0.49 -13.63 -3.09
N PHE A 87 -0.02 -12.40 -3.26
CA PHE A 87 0.26 -11.29 -2.34
C PHE A 87 -0.15 -11.60 -0.89
N PHE A 88 -1.25 -12.35 -0.73
CA PHE A 88 -1.76 -12.85 0.54
C PHE A 88 -1.33 -14.30 0.83
N SER A 89 -0.25 -14.79 0.23
CA SER A 89 0.31 -16.10 0.56
C SER A 89 0.58 -16.20 2.07
N GLY A 90 0.12 -17.28 2.70
CA GLY A 90 0.24 -17.48 4.16
C GLY A 90 -0.97 -16.98 4.97
N TYR A 91 -1.96 -16.36 4.30
CA TYR A 91 -3.27 -16.06 4.88
C TYR A 91 -4.33 -16.96 4.25
N LYS A 92 -5.45 -17.14 4.96
CA LYS A 92 -6.57 -17.96 4.48
C LYS A 92 -7.53 -17.15 3.63
N VAL A 93 -7.18 -16.98 2.37
CA VAL A 93 -8.04 -16.33 1.35
C VAL A 93 -9.01 -17.35 0.77
N VAL A 94 -10.28 -16.98 0.64
CA VAL A 94 -11.26 -17.77 -0.10
C VAL A 94 -11.05 -17.50 -1.59
N GLU A 95 -10.29 -18.37 -2.27
CA GLU A 95 -9.89 -18.15 -3.68
C GLU A 95 -11.08 -17.86 -4.60
N GLY A 96 -12.25 -18.49 -4.37
CA GLY A 96 -13.48 -18.22 -5.13
C GLY A 96 -14.04 -16.81 -5.00
N ARG A 97 -13.62 -16.05 -3.98
CA ARG A 97 -14.17 -14.74 -3.57
C ARG A 97 -13.13 -13.62 -3.66
N VAL A 98 -12.28 -13.69 -4.68
CA VAL A 98 -11.40 -12.59 -5.10
C VAL A 98 -11.98 -11.97 -6.37
N HIS A 99 -12.29 -10.67 -6.30
CA HIS A 99 -12.89 -9.94 -7.41
C HIS A 99 -12.08 -8.69 -7.76
N VAL A 100 -11.60 -8.60 -9.00
CA VAL A 100 -11.00 -7.38 -9.54
C VAL A 100 -12.11 -6.52 -10.11
N VAL A 101 -12.18 -5.26 -9.69
CA VAL A 101 -13.18 -4.31 -10.17
C VAL A 101 -12.80 -3.86 -11.58
N CYS A 102 -13.73 -4.08 -12.50
CA CYS A 102 -13.61 -3.64 -13.88
C CYS A 102 -14.68 -2.59 -14.19
N ARG A 103 -14.34 -1.69 -15.11
CA ARG A 103 -15.31 -0.76 -15.71
C ARG A 103 -16.17 -1.51 -16.74
N PRO A 104 -17.29 -0.91 -17.19
CA PRO A 104 -18.12 -1.49 -18.25
C PRO A 104 -17.36 -1.70 -19.58
N ASP A 105 -16.27 -0.96 -19.82
CA ASP A 105 -15.39 -1.16 -20.98
C ASP A 105 -14.41 -2.34 -20.82
N GLY A 106 -14.54 -3.13 -19.74
CA GLY A 106 -13.72 -4.29 -19.43
C GLY A 106 -12.36 -3.97 -18.80
N LYS A 107 -12.00 -2.69 -18.63
CA LYS A 107 -10.70 -2.31 -18.06
C LYS A 107 -10.71 -2.36 -16.54
N ALA A 108 -9.66 -2.94 -15.96
CA ALA A 108 -9.45 -2.95 -14.52
C ALA A 108 -9.32 -1.51 -13.97
N THR A 109 -9.98 -1.23 -12.85
CA THR A 109 -9.92 0.08 -12.18
C THR A 109 -8.68 0.23 -11.29
N GLY A 110 -7.98 -0.88 -11.02
CA GLY A 110 -6.93 -0.93 -10.00
C GLY A 110 -7.48 -1.13 -8.58
N GLU A 111 -8.75 -1.50 -8.45
CA GLU A 111 -9.39 -1.89 -7.18
C GLU A 111 -9.75 -3.38 -7.22
N ALA A 112 -9.73 -4.02 -6.05
CA ALA A 112 -10.20 -5.40 -5.89
C ALA A 112 -10.81 -5.61 -4.51
N PHE A 113 -11.58 -6.68 -4.37
CA PHE A 113 -12.11 -7.19 -3.10
C PHE A 113 -11.60 -8.60 -2.88
N VAL A 114 -11.20 -8.88 -1.64
CA VAL A 114 -10.67 -10.17 -1.21
C VAL A 114 -11.39 -10.59 0.05
N GLU A 115 -12.02 -11.75 0.01
CA GLU A 115 -12.64 -12.36 1.19
C GLU A 115 -11.73 -13.44 1.79
N PHE A 116 -11.62 -13.39 3.12
CA PHE A 116 -10.84 -14.32 3.95
C PHE A 116 -11.79 -15.30 4.64
N GLU A 117 -11.25 -16.41 5.16
CA GLU A 117 -12.06 -17.38 5.91
C GLU A 117 -12.69 -16.80 7.18
N THR A 118 -12.02 -15.83 7.82
CA THR A 118 -12.49 -15.19 9.06
C THR A 118 -12.11 -13.71 9.11
N ALA A 119 -12.84 -12.93 9.91
CA ALA A 119 -12.52 -11.52 10.16
C ALA A 119 -11.16 -11.34 10.86
N GLU A 120 -10.76 -12.29 11.71
CA GLU A 120 -9.43 -12.30 12.33
C GLU A 120 -8.31 -12.46 11.31
N GLU A 121 -8.51 -13.31 10.30
CA GLU A 121 -7.54 -13.51 9.24
C GLU A 121 -7.42 -12.27 8.35
N ALA A 122 -8.55 -11.63 8.00
CA ALA A 122 -8.56 -10.35 7.32
C ALA A 122 -7.82 -9.25 8.12
N ARG A 123 -8.04 -9.19 9.44
CA ARG A 123 -7.32 -8.27 10.32
C ARG A 123 -5.81 -8.53 10.32
N ARG A 124 -5.38 -9.79 10.38
CA ARG A 124 -3.95 -10.16 10.26
C ARG A 124 -3.38 -9.79 8.88
N ALA A 125 -4.17 -9.96 7.81
CA ALA A 125 -3.78 -9.65 6.45
C ALA A 125 -3.53 -8.15 6.22
N MET A 126 -4.07 -7.27 7.07
CA MET A 126 -3.73 -5.84 7.06
C MET A 126 -2.25 -5.54 7.27
N ALA A 127 -1.47 -6.48 7.80
CA ALA A 127 -0.01 -6.35 7.86
C ALA A 127 0.62 -6.17 6.47
N LYS A 128 -0.08 -6.55 5.39
CA LYS A 128 0.32 -6.33 4.00
C LYS A 128 -0.02 -4.93 3.47
N ASP A 129 -0.66 -4.06 4.26
CA ASP A 129 -0.98 -2.68 3.83
C ASP A 129 0.29 -1.93 3.39
N LYS A 130 0.22 -1.26 2.25
CA LYS A 130 1.31 -0.52 1.59
C LYS A 130 2.46 -1.39 1.07
N MET A 131 2.33 -2.71 1.05
CA MET A 131 3.25 -3.57 0.31
C MET A 131 3.01 -3.46 -1.21
N SER A 132 3.95 -3.96 -2.00
CA SER A 132 3.94 -3.77 -3.46
C SER A 132 3.45 -5.01 -4.20
N ILE A 133 2.68 -4.81 -5.26
CA ILE A 133 2.48 -5.78 -6.33
C ILE A 133 3.13 -5.20 -7.59
N GLY A 134 4.24 -5.81 -8.01
CA GLY A 134 5.09 -5.26 -9.06
C GLY A 134 5.52 -3.82 -8.73
N PRO A 135 5.30 -2.85 -9.63
CA PRO A 135 5.75 -1.46 -9.43
C PRO A 135 4.79 -0.58 -8.62
N ARG A 136 3.70 -1.15 -8.07
CA ARG A 136 2.64 -0.37 -7.42
C ARG A 136 2.46 -0.80 -5.97
N TYR A 137 2.36 0.18 -5.07
CA TYR A 137 1.96 -0.04 -3.69
C TYR A 137 0.46 -0.28 -3.61
N VAL A 138 0.08 -1.20 -2.74
CA VAL A 138 -1.31 -1.62 -2.52
C VAL A 138 -1.77 -1.10 -1.18
N GLU A 139 -2.89 -0.39 -1.16
CA GLU A 139 -3.57 0.02 0.07
C GLU A 139 -4.72 -0.94 0.37
N LEU A 140 -4.85 -1.33 1.63
CA LEU A 140 -5.88 -2.23 2.14
C LEU A 140 -6.84 -1.46 3.06
N PHE A 141 -8.13 -1.75 2.91
CA PHE A 141 -9.20 -1.15 3.71
C PHE A 141 -10.16 -2.25 4.17
N PRO A 142 -10.50 -2.32 5.47
CA PRO A 142 -11.64 -3.11 5.91
C PRO A 142 -12.90 -2.65 5.19
N THR A 143 -13.69 -3.59 4.70
CA THR A 143 -14.97 -3.32 4.04
C THR A 143 -15.95 -4.41 4.44
N THR A 144 -17.19 -4.33 3.99
CA THR A 144 -18.21 -5.35 4.25
C THR A 144 -18.47 -6.17 2.99
N ARG A 145 -19.00 -7.39 3.19
CA ARG A 145 -19.42 -8.25 2.08
C ARG A 145 -20.53 -7.62 1.24
N GLU A 146 -21.38 -6.79 1.84
CA GLU A 146 -22.42 -6.06 1.10
C GLU A 146 -21.82 -5.02 0.15
N GLU A 147 -20.82 -4.26 0.60
CA GLU A 147 -20.13 -3.25 -0.22
C GLU A 147 -19.37 -3.89 -1.38
N ALA A 148 -18.70 -5.03 -1.13
CA ALA A 148 -18.06 -5.82 -2.18
C ALA A 148 -19.08 -6.27 -3.24
N ARG A 149 -20.19 -6.89 -2.80
CA ARG A 149 -21.27 -7.36 -3.70
C ARG A 149 -21.90 -6.20 -4.50
N ARG A 150 -22.10 -5.04 -3.87
CA ARG A 150 -22.64 -3.85 -4.54
C ARG A 150 -21.69 -3.37 -5.64
N THR A 151 -20.39 -3.41 -5.40
CA THR A 151 -19.39 -3.02 -6.40
C THR A 151 -19.33 -4.04 -7.54
N GLU A 152 -19.28 -5.33 -7.23
CA GLU A 152 -19.33 -6.42 -8.22
C GLU A 152 -20.52 -6.29 -9.19
N SER A 153 -21.68 -5.91 -8.66
CA SER A 153 -22.91 -5.78 -9.43
C SER A 153 -22.85 -4.60 -10.42
N ARG A 154 -22.13 -3.53 -10.07
CA ARG A 154 -21.90 -2.37 -10.93
C ARG A 154 -20.84 -2.62 -12.00
N SER A 155 -19.86 -3.47 -11.71
CA SER A 155 -18.83 -3.86 -12.68
C SER A 155 -19.37 -4.70 -13.85
N ARG A 156 -20.50 -5.41 -13.64
CA ARG A 156 -21.14 -6.30 -14.62
C ARG A 156 -22.22 -5.63 -15.47
N GLN A 157 -22.63 -4.41 -15.13
CA GLN A 157 -23.57 -3.59 -15.90
C GLN A 157 -22.83 -2.74 -16.93
#